data_AF-A0A0X7K3M4-F1
#
_entry.id   AF-A0A0X7K3M4-F1
#
_cell.length_a   1.000
_cell.length_b   1.000
_cell.length_c   1.000
_cell.angle_alpha   90.00
_cell.angle_beta   90.00
_cell.angle_gamma   90.00
#
_symmetry.space_group_name_H-M   'P 1'
#
loop_
_entity.id
_entity.type
_entity.pdbx_description
1 polymer ?
#
loop_
_entity_poly.entity_id
_entity_poly.type
_entity_poly.pdbx_seq_one_letter_code
_entity_poly.pdbx_strand_id
1 'polypeptide(L)'
;MRILMAGMALAVMTLSTNVALAAKPSDETLSYCKTLSEMAGSIMKNRQDEVPMAEMTKVIAGGEPDLAALGAVIIKDAYSTSAFRTAEDQKRAVSEFQEKWFSLCLKVRDK
;
A
#
# COMPACT_ATOMS: atom_id res chain seq x y z
N MET A 1 44.08 57.21 -24.79
CA MET A 1 44.22 56.00 -23.95
C MET A 1 42.92 55.22 -24.07
N ARG A 2 42.93 54.08 -24.79
CA ARG A 2 41.74 53.24 -25.05
C ARG A 2 41.45 52.41 -23.80
N ILE A 3 40.28 52.60 -23.19
CA ILE A 3 39.84 51.78 -22.05
C ILE A 3 39.26 50.48 -22.63
N LEU A 4 39.89 49.37 -22.29
CA LEU A 4 39.57 48.02 -22.72
C LEU A 4 38.24 47.54 -22.09
N MET A 5 37.40 46.94 -22.93
CA MET A 5 36.22 46.16 -22.57
C MET A 5 36.65 44.91 -21.78
N ALA A 6 36.03 44.64 -20.64
CA ALA A 6 36.06 43.33 -20.00
C ALA A 6 34.62 42.92 -19.66
N GLY A 7 34.11 41.96 -20.43
CA GLY A 7 32.72 41.50 -20.39
C GLY A 7 32.34 40.85 -19.06
N MET A 8 31.19 41.25 -18.55
CA MET A 8 30.52 40.62 -17.42
C MET A 8 29.85 39.34 -17.92
N ALA A 9 30.48 38.19 -17.71
CA ALA A 9 29.90 36.88 -18.01
C ALA A 9 28.73 36.61 -17.05
N LEU A 10 27.50 36.61 -17.56
CA LEU A 10 26.34 36.06 -16.83
C LEU A 10 26.51 34.54 -16.74
N ALA A 11 26.85 34.04 -15.54
CA ALA A 11 26.80 32.63 -15.24
C ALA A 11 25.33 32.19 -15.11
N VAL A 12 24.79 31.58 -16.16
CA VAL A 12 23.49 30.89 -16.12
C VAL A 12 23.69 29.59 -15.35
N MET A 13 23.35 29.58 -14.07
CA MET A 13 23.27 28.35 -13.27
C MET A 13 22.08 27.53 -13.77
N THR A 14 22.37 26.55 -14.63
CA THR A 14 21.38 25.54 -15.02
C THR A 14 21.14 24.62 -13.82
N LEU A 15 20.02 24.81 -13.12
CA LEU A 15 19.51 23.81 -12.19
C LEU A 15 19.21 22.54 -12.99
N SER A 16 20.09 21.55 -12.90
CA SER A 16 19.84 20.19 -13.38
C SER A 16 18.78 19.58 -12.46
N THR A 17 17.52 19.58 -12.91
CA THR A 17 16.46 18.84 -12.25
C THR A 17 16.70 17.35 -12.51
N ASN A 18 17.26 16.66 -11.52
CA ASN A 18 17.26 15.20 -11.49
C ASN A 18 15.80 14.74 -11.32
N VAL A 19 15.09 14.55 -12.43
CA VAL A 19 13.81 13.86 -12.43
C VAL A 19 14.12 12.38 -12.17
N ALA A 20 14.07 11.98 -10.90
CA ALA A 20 14.10 10.57 -10.55
C ALA A 20 12.84 9.90 -11.12
N LEU A 21 12.99 9.18 -12.23
CA LEU A 21 11.94 8.30 -12.73
C LEU A 21 11.78 7.16 -11.72
N ALA A 22 10.65 7.13 -11.01
CA ALA A 22 10.29 5.99 -10.18
C ALA A 22 10.22 4.75 -11.08
N ALA A 23 11.03 3.72 -10.77
CA ALA A 23 10.97 2.46 -11.48
C ALA A 23 9.58 1.83 -11.30
N LYS A 24 9.02 1.28 -12.38
CA LYS A 24 7.77 0.52 -12.31
C LYS A 24 7.98 -0.70 -11.40
N PRO A 25 6.98 -1.07 -10.57
CA PRO A 25 7.02 -2.30 -9.78
C PRO A 25 7.26 -3.54 -10.67
N SER A 26 8.04 -4.50 -10.19
CA SER A 26 8.25 -5.77 -10.89
C SER A 26 6.97 -6.61 -10.94
N ASP A 27 6.85 -7.52 -11.90
CA ASP A 27 5.70 -8.43 -12.00
C ASP A 27 5.58 -9.34 -10.77
N GLU A 28 6.71 -9.72 -10.17
CA GLU A 28 6.73 -10.48 -8.91
C GLU A 28 6.12 -9.67 -7.77
N THR A 29 6.51 -8.39 -7.62
CA THR A 29 5.94 -7.50 -6.61
C THR A 29 4.46 -7.28 -6.84
N LEU A 30 4.03 -7.05 -8.08
CA LEU A 30 2.62 -6.91 -8.43
C LEU A 30 1.81 -8.16 -8.07
N SER A 31 2.32 -9.35 -8.40
CA SER A 31 1.70 -10.63 -8.09
C SER A 31 1.57 -10.84 -6.57
N TYR A 32 2.65 -10.63 -5.83
CA TYR A 32 2.66 -10.77 -4.38
C TYR A 32 1.68 -9.79 -3.71
N CYS A 33 1.70 -8.51 -4.11
CA CYS A 33 0.79 -7.52 -3.54
C CYS A 33 -0.67 -7.79 -3.89
N LYS A 34 -0.95 -8.38 -5.06
CA LYS A 34 -2.29 -8.83 -5.42
C LYS A 34 -2.76 -9.94 -4.47
N THR A 35 -1.96 -10.98 -4.23
CA THR A 35 -2.31 -12.05 -3.29
C THR A 35 -2.54 -11.51 -1.87
N LEU A 36 -1.70 -10.59 -1.41
CA LEU A 36 -1.88 -9.95 -0.11
C LEU A 36 -3.19 -9.16 -0.05
N SER A 37 -3.51 -8.41 -1.11
CA SER A 37 -4.78 -7.67 -1.23
C SER A 37 -6.00 -8.60 -1.19
N GLU A 38 -5.95 -9.75 -1.87
CA GLU A 38 -7.02 -10.76 -1.85
C GLU A 38 -7.23 -11.36 -0.46
N MET A 39 -6.14 -11.63 0.27
CA MET A 39 -6.21 -12.07 1.67
C MET A 39 -6.85 -10.98 2.56
N ALA A 40 -6.44 -9.72 2.39
CA ALA A 40 -7.01 -8.59 3.12
C ALA A 40 -8.51 -8.42 2.83
N GLY A 41 -8.92 -8.55 1.56
CA GLY A 41 -10.33 -8.54 1.16
C GLY A 41 -11.14 -9.65 1.83
N SER A 42 -10.59 -10.86 1.89
CA SER A 42 -11.24 -12.00 2.54
C SER A 42 -11.43 -11.77 4.05
N ILE A 43 -10.42 -11.22 4.73
CA ILE A 43 -10.51 -10.86 6.16
C ILE A 43 -11.55 -9.76 6.38
N MET A 44 -11.55 -8.71 5.56
CA MET A 44 -12.52 -7.64 5.65
C MET A 44 -13.94 -8.12 5.37
N LYS A 45 -14.11 -9.06 4.43
CA LYS A 45 -15.40 -9.70 4.18
C LYS A 45 -15.92 -10.40 5.44
N ASN A 46 -15.10 -11.22 6.08
CA ASN A 46 -15.48 -11.87 7.35
C ASN A 46 -15.82 -10.83 8.43
N ARG A 47 -15.09 -9.71 8.49
CA ARG A 47 -15.44 -8.61 9.40
C ARG A 47 -16.82 -8.03 9.09
N GLN A 48 -17.13 -7.78 7.81
CA GLN A 48 -18.42 -7.26 7.36
C GLN A 48 -19.57 -8.26 7.57
N ASP A 49 -19.27 -9.56 7.53
CA ASP A 49 -20.16 -10.68 7.88
C ASP A 49 -20.27 -10.91 9.40
N GLU A 50 -19.73 -9.98 10.21
CA GLU A 50 -19.76 -10.00 11.68
C GLU A 50 -19.11 -11.23 12.34
N VAL A 51 -18.21 -11.92 11.64
CA VAL A 51 -17.41 -13.00 12.23
C VAL A 51 -16.59 -12.42 13.41
N PRO A 52 -16.54 -13.07 14.58
CA PRO A 52 -15.76 -12.57 15.72
C PRO A 52 -14.25 -12.53 15.45
N MET A 53 -13.56 -11.48 15.91
CA MET A 53 -12.10 -11.34 15.75
C MET A 53 -11.33 -12.54 16.34
N ALA A 54 -11.81 -13.07 17.47
CA ALA A 54 -11.19 -14.21 18.13
C ALA A 54 -11.20 -15.47 17.24
N GLU A 55 -12.27 -15.67 16.48
CA GLU A 55 -12.37 -16.77 15.51
C GLU A 55 -11.39 -16.57 14.36
N MET A 56 -11.36 -15.37 13.77
CA MET A 56 -10.42 -15.05 12.69
C MET A 56 -8.96 -15.19 13.13
N THR A 57 -8.64 -14.78 14.36
CA THR A 57 -7.28 -14.90 14.91
C THR A 57 -6.90 -16.36 15.11
N LYS A 58 -7.82 -17.20 15.56
CA LYS A 58 -7.60 -18.65 15.73
C LYS A 58 -7.32 -19.33 14.39
N VAL A 59 -8.04 -18.98 13.33
CA VAL A 59 -7.83 -19.53 11.98
C VAL A 59 -6.41 -19.24 11.48
N ILE A 60 -5.96 -18.00 11.62
CA ILE A 60 -4.65 -17.57 11.11
C ILE A 60 -3.47 -18.09 11.95
N ALA A 61 -3.68 -18.33 13.25
CA ALA A 61 -2.66 -18.91 14.12
C ALA A 61 -2.26 -20.35 13.75
N GLY A 62 -3.05 -21.05 12.93
CA GLY A 62 -2.74 -22.40 12.44
C GLY A 62 -1.83 -22.44 11.21
N GLY A 63 -1.45 -21.28 10.66
CA GLY A 63 -0.59 -21.18 9.47
C GLY A 63 0.90 -21.01 9.77
N GLU A 64 1.68 -20.76 8.70
CA GLU A 64 3.11 -20.42 8.81
C GLU A 64 3.32 -19.15 9.66
N PRO A 65 4.35 -19.08 10.54
CA PRO A 65 4.51 -18.00 11.50
C PRO A 65 4.48 -16.58 10.92
N ASP A 66 5.16 -16.36 9.79
CA ASP A 66 5.23 -15.04 9.15
C ASP A 66 3.88 -14.63 8.54
N LEU A 67 3.16 -15.59 7.94
CA LEU A 67 1.80 -15.37 7.44
C LEU A 67 0.82 -15.18 8.59
N ALA A 68 1.02 -15.86 9.71
CA ALA A 68 0.22 -15.70 10.92
C ALA A 68 0.37 -14.29 11.49
N ALA A 69 1.61 -13.79 11.57
CA ALA A 69 1.90 -12.44 12.04
C ALA A 69 1.30 -11.38 11.12
N LEU A 70 1.49 -11.51 9.79
CA LEU A 70 0.91 -10.59 8.82
C LEU A 70 -0.63 -10.61 8.87
N GLY A 71 -1.22 -11.81 8.91
CA GLY A 71 -2.67 -12.00 9.03
C GLY A 71 -3.23 -11.35 10.29
N ALA A 72 -2.54 -11.45 11.43
CA ALA A 72 -2.96 -10.80 12.67
C ALA A 72 -2.97 -9.28 12.58
N VAL A 73 -2.02 -8.67 11.86
CA VAL A 73 -2.01 -7.21 11.61
C VAL A 73 -3.21 -6.82 10.75
N ILE A 74 -3.48 -7.58 9.68
CA ILE A 74 -4.60 -7.30 8.77
C ILE A 74 -5.95 -7.48 9.47
N ILE A 75 -6.09 -8.50 10.32
CA ILE A 75 -7.29 -8.69 11.17
C ILE A 75 -7.50 -7.46 12.05
N LYS A 76 -6.48 -7.03 12.81
CA LYS A 76 -6.63 -5.86 13.69
C LYS A 76 -7.05 -4.61 12.93
N ASP A 77 -6.48 -4.40 11.75
CA ASP A 77 -6.84 -3.29 10.88
C ASP A 77 -8.30 -3.39 10.38
N ALA A 78 -8.73 -4.55 9.87
CA ALA A 78 -10.09 -4.76 9.38
C ALA A 78 -11.14 -4.50 10.48
N TYR A 79 -10.88 -4.99 11.69
CA TYR A 79 -11.80 -4.87 12.83
C TYR A 79 -11.79 -3.49 13.50
N SER A 80 -10.89 -2.59 13.10
CA SER A 80 -11.03 -1.16 13.42
C SER A 80 -12.18 -0.50 12.64
N THR A 81 -12.68 -1.17 11.59
CA THR A 81 -13.84 -0.75 10.82
C THR A 81 -15.09 -1.49 11.31
N SER A 82 -16.20 -0.77 11.48
CA SER A 82 -17.50 -1.35 11.79
C SER A 82 -18.04 -2.18 10.63
N ALA A 83 -18.87 -3.19 10.93
CA ALA A 83 -19.68 -3.84 9.92
C ALA A 83 -20.81 -2.89 9.47
N PHE A 84 -21.03 -2.80 8.17
CA PHE A 84 -22.11 -2.02 7.59
C PHE A 84 -23.38 -2.85 7.44
N ARG A 85 -24.54 -2.17 7.43
CA ARG A 85 -25.85 -2.84 7.36
C ARG A 85 -26.28 -3.18 5.94
N THR A 86 -25.75 -2.48 4.94
CA THR A 86 -26.14 -2.66 3.54
C THR A 86 -25.09 -3.46 2.80
N ALA A 87 -25.52 -4.33 1.89
CA ALA A 87 -24.60 -5.13 1.07
C ALA A 87 -23.70 -4.25 0.20
N GLU A 88 -24.17 -3.08 -0.23
CA GLU A 88 -23.40 -2.13 -1.02
C GLU A 88 -22.24 -1.53 -0.21
N ASP A 89 -22.51 -1.08 1.02
CA ASP A 89 -21.49 -0.51 1.89
C ASP A 89 -20.48 -1.58 2.34
N GLN A 90 -20.94 -2.80 2.62
CA GLN A 90 -20.06 -3.93 2.92
C GLN A 90 -19.12 -4.23 1.74
N LYS A 91 -19.66 -4.31 0.51
CA LYS A 91 -18.86 -4.52 -0.69
C LYS A 91 -17.84 -3.41 -0.90
N ARG A 92 -18.26 -2.14 -0.73
CA ARG A 92 -17.36 -0.99 -0.84
C ARG A 92 -16.24 -1.06 0.18
N ALA A 93 -16.56 -1.38 1.44
CA ALA A 93 -15.58 -1.52 2.50
C ALA A 93 -14.55 -2.62 2.21
N VAL A 94 -14.98 -3.76 1.64
CA VAL A 94 -14.06 -4.81 1.17
C VAL A 94 -13.14 -4.29 0.07
N SER A 95 -13.68 -3.66 -0.97
CA SER A 95 -12.88 -3.15 -2.09
C SER A 95 -11.88 -2.07 -1.66
N GLU A 96 -12.31 -1.11 -0.84
CA GLU A 96 -11.42 -0.06 -0.31
C GLU A 96 -10.30 -0.65 0.56
N PHE A 97 -10.60 -1.69 1.34
CA PHE A 97 -9.62 -2.37 2.17
C PHE A 97 -8.61 -3.16 1.31
N GLN A 98 -9.06 -3.81 0.23
CA GLN A 98 -8.18 -4.45 -0.75
C GLN A 98 -7.21 -3.45 -1.37
N GLU A 99 -7.71 -2.30 -1.82
CA GLU A 99 -6.89 -1.24 -2.43
C GLU A 99 -5.88 -0.64 -1.45
N LYS A 100 -6.30 -0.41 -0.21
CA LYS A 100 -5.42 0.05 0.88
C LYS A 100 -4.22 -0.87 1.05
N TRP A 101 -4.46 -2.17 1.16
CA TRP A 101 -3.40 -3.16 1.40
C TRP A 101 -2.54 -3.43 0.16
N PHE A 102 -3.12 -3.37 -1.03
CA PHE A 102 -2.36 -3.40 -2.29
C PHE A 102 -1.38 -2.22 -2.37
N SER A 103 -1.88 -0.99 -2.15
CA SER A 103 -1.08 0.23 -2.17
C SER A 103 0.02 0.23 -1.11
N LEU A 104 -0.29 -0.25 0.10
CA LEU A 104 0.70 -0.37 1.17
C LEU A 104 1.81 -1.36 0.80
N CYS A 105 1.44 -2.51 0.24
CA CYS A 105 2.40 -3.52 -0.17
C CYS A 105 3.38 -2.98 -1.23
N LEU A 106 2.88 -2.31 -2.26
CA LEU A 106 3.72 -1.66 -3.28
C LEU A 106 4.68 -0.66 -2.65
N LYS A 107 4.20 0.22 -1.76
CA LYS A 107 5.04 1.21 -1.07
C LYS A 107 6.16 0.60 -0.21
N VAL A 108 5.99 -0.63 0.28
CA VAL A 108 6.98 -1.32 1.09
C VAL A 108 7.97 -2.09 0.21
N ARG A 109 7.50 -2.71 -0.88
CA ARG A 109 8.31 -3.57 -1.76
C ARG A 109 8.98 -2.84 -2.93
N ASP A 110 8.52 -1.65 -3.29
CA ASP A 110 9.10 -0.81 -4.35
C ASP A 110 10.15 0.20 -3.81
N LYS A 111 10.58 0.03 -2.56
CA LYS A 111 11.70 0.76 -1.96
C LYS A 111 13.00 0.00 -2.13
#